data_AF-A0A848I1D5-F1
#
_entry.id   AF-A0A848I1D5-F1
#
_cell.length_a   1.000
_cell.length_b   1.000
_cell.length_c   1.000
_cell.angle_alpha   90.00
_cell.angle_beta   90.00
_cell.angle_gamma   90.00
#
_symmetry.space_group_name_H-M   'P 1'
#
loop_
_entity.id
_entity.type
_entity.pdbx_description
1 polymer ?
#
loop_
_entity_poly.entity_id
_entity_poly.type
_entity_poly.pdbx_seq_one_letter_code
_entity_poly.pdbx_strand_id
1 'polypeptide(L)'
;MGDVVAFVRPDAAQEPAAGGTIHIWMGKPQHFEIGHESRSGNSWGYFAAFTSAEAAIGAAYRLNREELGGEAEVYIPDAIRAHMAGGVEP
;
A
#
# COMPACT_ATOMS: atom_id res chain seq x y z
N MET A 1 -14.07 15.94 7.59
CA MET A 1 -12.62 16.19 7.45
C MET A 1 -11.96 15.15 8.36
N GLY A 2 -11.75 13.95 7.84
CA GLY A 2 -11.27 12.81 8.64
C GLY A 2 -9.76 12.85 8.73
N ASP A 3 -9.23 12.71 9.94
CA ASP A 3 -7.79 12.64 10.22
C ASP A 3 -7.12 11.57 9.34
N VAL A 4 -6.18 12.01 8.52
CA VAL A 4 -5.23 11.12 7.85
C VAL A 4 -4.31 10.58 8.94
N VAL A 5 -4.51 9.32 9.32
CA VAL A 5 -3.63 8.63 10.27
C VAL A 5 -2.21 8.69 9.71
N ALA A 6 -1.31 9.34 10.46
CA ALA A 6 0.06 9.59 10.03
C ALA A 6 0.75 8.29 9.59
N PHE A 7 1.36 8.36 8.41
CA PHE A 7 2.13 7.29 7.79
C PHE A 7 3.32 6.91 8.68
N VAL A 8 3.32 5.68 9.19
CA VAL A 8 4.51 5.08 9.81
C VAL A 8 5.07 4.10 8.79
N ARG A 9 6.20 4.44 8.16
CA ARG A 9 7.01 3.44 7.44
C ARG A 9 7.38 2.35 8.45
N PRO A 10 7.16 1.06 8.15
CA PRO A 10 7.79 0.01 8.93
C PRO A 10 9.30 0.19 8.75
N ASP A 11 9.95 0.67 9.80
CA ASP A 11 11.40 0.85 9.84
C ASP A 11 11.97 1.92 8.90
N ALA A 12 12.12 3.15 9.40
CA ALA A 12 12.87 4.22 8.73
C ALA A 12 14.37 3.89 8.54
N ALA A 13 14.87 2.75 9.05
CA ALA A 13 16.25 2.31 8.85
C ALA A 13 16.42 1.32 7.68
N GLN A 14 15.34 0.86 7.03
CA GLN A 14 15.45 0.10 5.80
C GLN A 14 15.60 1.08 4.62
N GLU A 15 16.72 0.99 3.88
CA GLU A 15 16.87 1.72 2.62
C GLU A 15 15.63 1.43 1.75
N PRO A 16 14.90 2.46 1.30
CA PRO A 16 13.72 2.25 0.46
C PRO A 16 14.17 1.47 -0.78
N ALA A 17 13.36 0.48 -1.17
CA ALA A 17 13.67 -0.38 -2.31
C ALA A 17 14.01 0.48 -3.55
N ALA A 18 14.84 -0.05 -4.44
CA ALA A 18 15.37 0.72 -5.56
C ALA A 18 14.25 1.40 -6.39
N GLY A 19 13.10 0.73 -6.51
CA GLY A 19 11.89 1.22 -7.17
C GLY A 19 10.90 1.97 -6.27
N GLY A 20 11.16 2.17 -4.98
CA GLY A 20 10.25 2.80 -4.01
C GLY A 20 9.30 1.81 -3.32
N THR A 21 8.16 2.29 -2.83
CA THR A 21 7.21 1.49 -2.04
C THR A 21 5.79 1.66 -2.57
N ILE A 22 5.10 0.55 -2.86
CA ILE A 22 3.68 0.53 -3.15
C ILE A 22 2.94 0.34 -1.83
N HIS A 23 2.17 1.34 -1.45
CA HIS A 23 1.35 1.33 -0.25
C HIS A 23 -0.05 0.84 -0.57
N ILE A 24 -0.66 0.11 0.35
CA ILE A 24 -2.07 -0.27 0.30
C ILE A 24 -2.80 0.36 1.48
N TRP A 25 -3.91 1.03 1.22
CA TRP A 25 -4.75 1.67 2.23
C TRP A 25 -6.12 1.02 2.31
N MET A 26 -6.74 1.14 3.48
CA MET A 26 -8.15 0.82 3.68
C MET A 26 -8.89 2.11 4.05
N GLY A 27 -9.84 2.52 3.22
CA GLY A 27 -10.66 3.71 3.43
C GLY A 27 -12.07 3.38 3.94
N LYS A 28 -12.79 4.42 4.39
CA LYS A 28 -14.21 4.36 4.81
C LYS A 28 -15.08 5.17 3.83
N PRO A 29 -16.21 4.64 3.30
CA PRO A 29 -16.76 3.28 3.46
C PRO A 29 -15.78 2.22 2.95
N GLN A 30 -15.88 0.95 3.38
CA GLN A 30 -14.84 -0.07 3.17
C GLN A 30 -14.43 -0.19 1.68
N HIS A 31 -13.28 0.39 1.36
CA HIS A 31 -12.62 0.32 0.06
C HIS A 31 -11.11 0.24 0.29
N PHE A 32 -10.39 -0.22 -0.72
CA PHE A 32 -8.94 -0.37 -0.70
C PHE A 32 -8.33 0.49 -1.78
N GLU A 33 -7.20 1.11 -1.49
CA GLU A 33 -6.49 1.94 -2.45
C GLU A 33 -5.03 1.51 -2.50
N ILE A 34 -4.39 1.64 -3.66
CA ILE A 34 -2.95 1.50 -3.80
C ILE A 34 -2.35 2.81 -4.28
N GLY A 35 -1.10 3.05 -3.93
CA GLY A 35 -0.33 4.15 -4.48
C GLY A 35 1.16 3.94 -4.30
N HIS A 36 1.91 4.38 -5.29
CA HIS A 36 3.36 4.21 -5.35
C HIS A 36 4.06 5.46 -4.84
N GLU A 37 4.89 5.28 -3.82
CA GLU A 37 5.83 6.26 -3.31
C GLU A 37 7.20 6.01 -3.95
N SER A 38 7.75 7.03 -4.61
CA SER A 38 9.11 6.97 -5.15
C SER A 38 10.14 6.69 -4.05
N ARG A 39 11.31 6.13 -4.42
CA ARG A 39 12.40 5.81 -3.48
C ARG A 39 12.78 6.99 -2.55
N SER A 40 12.74 8.22 -3.06
CA SER A 40 13.10 9.41 -2.27
C SER A 40 12.01 9.85 -1.28
N GLY A 41 10.81 9.27 -1.34
CA GLY A 41 9.65 9.69 -0.54
C GLY A 41 9.01 11.01 -0.99
N ASN A 42 9.54 11.65 -2.03
CA ASN A 42 9.14 13.01 -2.42
C ASN A 42 8.13 13.06 -3.58
N SER A 43 7.70 11.91 -4.07
CA SER A 43 6.78 11.82 -5.20
C SER A 43 5.89 10.59 -5.05
N TRP A 44 4.62 10.79 -5.41
CA TRP A 44 3.59 9.77 -5.37
C TRP A 44 2.92 9.63 -6.74
N GLY A 45 2.59 8.40 -7.12
CA GLY A 45 1.94 8.10 -8.40
C GLY A 45 1.15 6.79 -8.34
N TYR A 46 0.60 6.39 -9.50
CA TYR A 46 -0.12 5.11 -9.68
C TYR A 46 -1.21 4.83 -8.64
N PHE A 47 -2.19 5.73 -8.55
CA PHE A 47 -3.32 5.57 -7.65
C PHE A 47 -4.43 4.73 -8.30
N ALA A 48 -4.91 3.72 -7.58
CA ALA A 48 -6.06 2.93 -7.99
C ALA A 48 -6.86 2.46 -6.78
N ALA A 49 -8.20 2.40 -6.94
CA ALA A 49 -9.12 1.97 -5.90
C ALA A 49 -9.75 0.61 -6.24
N PHE A 50 -10.05 -0.17 -5.20
CA PHE A 50 -10.52 -1.54 -5.24
C PHE A 50 -11.58 -1.78 -4.18
N THR A 51 -12.47 -2.74 -4.44
CA THR A 51 -13.55 -3.12 -3.51
C THR A 51 -13.17 -4.26 -2.57
N SER A 52 -11.99 -4.87 -2.75
CA SER A 52 -11.48 -5.97 -1.91
C SER A 52 -9.98 -5.84 -1.67
N ALA A 53 -9.52 -6.35 -0.52
CA ALA A 53 -8.12 -6.38 -0.14
C ALA A 53 -7.31 -7.27 -1.09
N GLU A 54 -7.86 -8.42 -1.49
CA GLU A 54 -7.25 -9.34 -2.44
C GLU A 54 -6.95 -8.67 -3.78
N ALA A 55 -7.91 -7.90 -4.30
CA ALA A 55 -7.74 -7.20 -5.56
C ALA A 55 -6.67 -6.10 -5.45
N ALA A 56 -6.65 -5.35 -4.35
CA ALA A 56 -5.64 -4.33 -4.11
C ALA A 56 -4.22 -4.94 -3.98
N ILE A 57 -4.08 -6.02 -3.21
CA ILE A 57 -2.81 -6.74 -3.04
C ILE A 57 -2.34 -7.31 -4.39
N GLY A 58 -3.22 -7.98 -5.13
CA GLY A 58 -2.91 -8.51 -6.45
C GLY A 58 -2.48 -7.42 -7.44
N ALA A 59 -3.18 -6.28 -7.43
CA ALA A 59 -2.84 -5.14 -8.27
C ALA A 59 -1.50 -4.49 -7.87
N ALA A 60 -1.17 -4.40 -6.59
CA ALA A 60 0.11 -3.89 -6.11
C ALA A 60 1.28 -4.77 -6.58
N TYR A 61 1.18 -6.10 -6.43
CA TYR A 61 2.20 -7.00 -6.94
C TYR A 61 2.33 -6.97 -8.47
N ARG A 62 1.21 -6.83 -9.18
CA ARG A 62 1.21 -6.67 -10.63
C ARG A 62 1.88 -5.36 -11.05
N LEU A 63 1.53 -4.24 -10.42
CA LEU A 63 2.14 -2.93 -10.65
C LEU A 63 3.65 -2.99 -10.46
N ASN A 64 4.11 -3.61 -9.36
CA ASN A 64 5.53 -3.80 -9.11
C ASN A 64 6.21 -4.55 -10.26
N ARG A 65 5.65 -5.70 -10.65
CA ARG A 65 6.23 -6.58 -11.66
C ARG A 65 6.22 -5.99 -13.07
N GLU A 66 5.12 -5.37 -13.48
CA GLU A 66 4.88 -4.97 -14.87
C GLU A 66 5.36 -3.55 -15.16
N GLU A 67 5.20 -2.61 -14.23
CA GLU A 67 5.47 -1.19 -14.45
C GLU A 67 6.74 -0.69 -13.74
N LEU A 68 7.10 -1.30 -12.60
CA LEU A 68 8.24 -0.86 -11.76
C LEU A 68 9.43 -1.83 -11.78
N GLY A 69 9.44 -2.78 -12.73
CA GLY A 69 10.56 -3.70 -12.94
C GLY A 69 10.82 -4.70 -11.79
N GLY A 70 9.89 -4.83 -10.83
CA GLY A 70 10.04 -5.67 -9.64
C GLY A 70 10.94 -5.07 -8.56
N GLU A 71 11.30 -3.78 -8.68
CA GLU A 71 12.23 -3.11 -7.77
C GLU A 71 11.56 -2.39 -6.60
N ALA A 72 10.23 -2.29 -6.60
CA ALA A 72 9.48 -1.66 -5.51
C ALA A 72 9.14 -2.67 -4.41
N GLU A 73 9.02 -2.19 -3.18
CA GLU A 73 8.48 -2.97 -2.06
C GLU A 73 6.96 -2.84 -2.00
N VAL A 74 6.24 -3.93 -1.73
CA VAL A 74 4.77 -3.88 -1.52
C VAL A 74 4.51 -3.88 -0.03
N TYR A 75 4.06 -2.75 0.49
CA TYR A 75 3.70 -2.60 1.89
C TYR A 75 2.21 -2.89 2.13
N ILE A 76 1.94 -3.91 2.95
CA ILE A 76 0.59 -4.31 3.36
C ILE A 76 0.44 -4.01 4.87
N PRO A 77 -0.34 -2.99 5.26
CA PRO A 77 -0.57 -2.67 6.67
C PRO A 77 -1.21 -3.82 7.45
N ASP A 78 -0.91 -3.91 8.74
CA ASP A 78 -1.45 -4.97 9.61
C ASP A 78 -2.98 -4.95 9.71
N ALA A 79 -3.63 -3.79 9.59
CA ALA A 79 -5.10 -3.70 9.54
C ALA A 79 -5.68 -4.44 8.31
N ILE A 80 -5.02 -4.36 7.15
CA ILE A 80 -5.42 -5.11 5.95
C ILE A 80 -5.15 -6.60 6.15
N ARG A 81 -4.01 -6.98 6.76
CA ARG A 81 -3.72 -8.37 7.11
C ARG A 81 -4.75 -8.96 8.08
N ALA A 82 -5.17 -8.18 9.08
CA ALA A 82 -6.19 -8.56 10.04
C ALA A 82 -7.56 -8.73 9.34
N HIS A 83 -7.96 -7.80 8.48
CA HIS A 83 -9.17 -7.92 7.67
C HIS A 83 -9.18 -9.19 6.82
N MET A 84 -8.08 -9.46 6.11
CA MET A 84 -7.88 -10.68 5.32
C MET A 84 -7.96 -11.97 6.15
N ALA A 85 -7.53 -11.92 7.41
CA ALA A 85 -7.60 -13.05 8.33
C ALA A 85 -9.01 -13.29 8.91
N GLY A 86 -10.03 -12.53 8.48
CA GLY A 86 -11.37 -12.56 9.06
C GLY A 86 -11.49 -11.79 10.37
N GLY A 87 -10.48 -11.00 10.72
CA GLY A 87 -10.51 -10.06 11.83
C GLY A 87 -11.49 -8.94 11.52
N VAL A 88 -12.66 -8.99 12.16
CA VAL A 88 -13.54 -7.83 12.29
C VAL A 88 -12.78 -6.80 13.13
N GLU A 89 -12.54 -5.60 12.59
CA GLU A 89 -11.96 -4.51 13.39
C GLU A 89 -12.83 -4.30 14.67
N PRO A 90 -12.22 -3.99 15.83
CA PRO A 90 -12.96 -3.57 17.02
C PRO A 90 -13.66 -2.21 16.83
#